data_AF-A0A7T2S8P0-F1
#
_entry.id   AF-A0A7T2S8P0-F1
#
_cell.length_a   1.000
_cell.length_b   1.000
_cell.length_c   1.000
_cell.angle_alpha   90.00
_cell.angle_beta   90.00
_cell.angle_gamma   90.00
#
_symmetry.space_group_name_H-M   'P 1'
#
loop_
_entity.id
_entity.type
_entity.pdbx_description
1 polymer ?
#
loop_
_entity_poly.entity_id
_entity_poly.type
_entity_poly.pdbx_seq_one_letter_code
_entity_poly.pdbx_strand_id
1 'polypeptide(L)'
;MRVPLLALAVIATTMQACVPRAEPLPPECVDAMQKMEKLGGTLKANGSIPDDYIKAQEKDYATLKANAPKVDATQRPGFCRFYGRGAERVQQILDRDSRGMDQEIREMKDKGFLKGPM
;
A
#
# COMPACT_ATOMS: atom_id res chain seq x y z
N MET A 1 -70.87 -0.98 -14.52
CA MET A 1 -69.62 -0.38 -15.03
C MET A 1 -68.54 -0.63 -14.00
N ARG A 2 -67.51 -1.41 -14.36
CA ARG A 2 -66.48 -1.92 -13.45
C ARG A 2 -65.26 -0.98 -13.47
N VAL A 3 -64.84 -0.54 -12.30
CA VAL A 3 -63.56 0.15 -12.06
C VAL A 3 -62.45 -0.89 -12.11
N PRO A 4 -61.44 -0.81 -12.99
CA PRO A 4 -60.25 -1.61 -12.83
C PRO A 4 -59.24 -0.82 -11.99
N LEU A 5 -59.16 -1.22 -10.73
CA LEU A 5 -57.95 -1.16 -9.91
C LEU A 5 -56.81 -1.81 -10.69
N LEU A 6 -55.76 -1.03 -11.02
CA LEU A 6 -54.37 -1.49 -11.22
C LEU A 6 -53.48 -0.25 -11.43
N ALA A 7 -53.54 0.66 -10.45
CA ALA A 7 -52.39 1.50 -10.13
C ALA A 7 -51.41 0.64 -9.33
N LEU A 8 -50.11 0.92 -9.45
CA LEU A 8 -48.95 0.23 -8.83
C LEU A 8 -48.30 -0.82 -9.73
N ALA A 9 -47.73 -0.35 -10.84
CA ALA A 9 -46.57 -1.01 -11.41
C ALA A 9 -45.49 0.04 -11.70
N VAL A 10 -44.32 -0.19 -11.10
CA VAL A 10 -43.01 0.32 -11.51
C VAL A 10 -42.70 1.78 -11.22
N ILE A 11 -42.40 2.08 -9.95
CA ILE A 11 -41.30 3.01 -9.65
C ILE A 11 -40.45 2.39 -8.53
N ALA A 12 -39.78 1.28 -8.84
CA ALA A 12 -38.55 0.93 -8.14
C ALA A 12 -37.44 1.82 -8.71
N THR A 13 -37.49 3.12 -8.39
CA THR A 13 -36.33 3.99 -8.56
C THR A 13 -35.23 3.42 -7.69
N THR A 14 -34.30 2.74 -8.34
CA THR A 14 -33.03 2.33 -7.80
C THR A 14 -32.43 3.52 -7.07
N MET A 15 -32.40 3.47 -5.73
CA MET A 15 -31.41 4.22 -4.98
C MET A 15 -30.05 3.63 -5.37
N GLN A 16 -29.52 4.07 -6.51
CA GLN A 16 -28.09 4.09 -6.71
C GLN A 16 -27.62 5.08 -5.66
N ALA A 17 -27.27 4.54 -4.49
CA ALA A 17 -26.42 5.24 -3.56
C ALA A 17 -25.29 5.82 -4.41
N CYS A 18 -25.27 7.15 -4.55
CA CYS A 18 -24.15 7.87 -5.11
C CYS A 18 -23.02 7.63 -4.11
N VAL A 19 -22.36 6.49 -4.24
CA VAL A 19 -21.09 6.24 -3.56
C VAL A 19 -20.20 7.36 -4.05
N PRO A 20 -19.75 8.29 -3.19
CA PRO A 20 -18.82 9.32 -3.61
C PRO A 20 -17.65 8.57 -4.24
N ARG A 21 -17.42 8.84 -5.53
CA ARG A 21 -16.33 8.23 -6.29
C ARG A 21 -15.08 8.57 -5.50
N ALA A 22 -14.41 7.57 -4.94
CA ALA A 22 -13.14 7.79 -4.26
C ALA A 22 -12.24 8.53 -5.24
N GLU A 23 -11.76 9.72 -4.85
CA GLU A 23 -10.85 10.49 -5.70
C GLU A 23 -9.65 9.61 -6.05
N PRO A 24 -9.19 9.64 -7.31
CA PRO A 24 -8.07 8.82 -7.73
C PRO A 24 -6.85 9.18 -6.89
N LEU A 25 -6.12 8.17 -6.43
CA LEU A 25 -4.92 8.40 -5.61
C LEU A 25 -3.90 9.27 -6.35
N PRO A 26 -3.17 10.15 -5.64
CA PRO A 26 -2.09 10.92 -6.23
C PRO A 26 -1.08 10.01 -6.95
N PRO A 27 -0.53 10.41 -8.11
CA PRO A 27 0.40 9.59 -8.88
C PRO A 27 1.61 9.10 -8.08
N GLU A 28 2.12 9.91 -7.15
CA GLU A 28 3.25 9.53 -6.30
C GLU A 28 2.90 8.40 -5.34
N CYS A 29 1.64 8.30 -4.92
CA CYS A 29 1.15 7.20 -4.10
C CYS A 29 0.97 5.93 -4.92
N VAL A 30 0.52 6.04 -6.17
CA VAL A 30 0.44 4.90 -7.10
C VAL A 30 1.84 4.33 -7.37
N ASP A 31 2.81 5.19 -7.72
CA ASP A 31 4.21 4.79 -7.95
C ASP A 31 4.82 4.13 -6.71
N ALA A 32 4.66 4.77 -5.54
CA ALA A 32 5.20 4.23 -4.29
C ALA A 32 4.62 2.86 -3.95
N MET A 33 3.31 2.66 -4.12
CA MET A 33 2.68 1.36 -3.89
C MET A 33 3.21 0.28 -4.84
N GLN A 34 3.36 0.59 -6.12
CA GLN A 34 3.91 -0.37 -7.10
C GLN A 34 5.37 -0.75 -6.78
N LYS A 35 6.20 0.22 -6.40
CA LYS A 35 7.60 -0.03 -6.00
C LYS A 35 7.67 -0.90 -4.75
N MET A 36 6.86 -0.61 -3.74
CA MET A 36 6.81 -1.40 -2.51
C MET A 36 6.29 -2.82 -2.72
N GLU A 37 5.25 -2.99 -3.53
CA GLU A 37 4.70 -4.31 -3.85
C GLU A 37 5.73 -5.17 -4.60
N LYS A 38 6.40 -4.59 -5.61
CA LYS A 38 7.48 -5.26 -6.33
C LYS A 38 8.61 -5.67 -5.39
N LEU A 39 9.07 -4.73 -4.54
CA LEU A 39 10.13 -4.99 -3.58
C LEU A 39 9.76 -6.14 -2.63
N GLY A 40 8.54 -6.14 -2.10
CA GLY A 40 8.04 -7.21 -1.23
C GLY A 40 8.12 -8.59 -1.91
N GLY A 41 7.78 -8.67 -3.20
CA GLY A 41 7.96 -9.88 -4.00
C GLY A 41 9.42 -10.30 -4.14
N THR A 42 10.32 -9.36 -4.44
CA THR A 42 11.76 -9.64 -4.56
C THR A 42 12.38 -10.11 -3.25
N LEU A 43 12.03 -9.48 -2.12
CA LEU A 43 12.51 -9.88 -0.80
C LEU A 43 12.06 -11.29 -0.43
N LYS A 44 10.78 -11.64 -0.68
CA LYS A 44 10.25 -12.98 -0.42
C LYS A 44 10.88 -14.07 -1.29
N ALA A 45 11.22 -13.73 -2.53
CA ALA A 45 11.90 -14.66 -3.43
C ALA A 45 13.36 -14.90 -3.02
N ASN A 46 13.95 -14.01 -2.22
CA ASN A 46 15.32 -14.13 -1.74
C ASN A 46 15.35 -14.87 -0.39
N GLY A 47 15.68 -16.15 -0.42
CA GLY A 47 15.72 -17.02 0.78
C GLY A 47 16.79 -16.66 1.82
N SER A 48 17.63 -15.65 1.57
CA SER A 48 18.60 -15.15 2.56
C SER A 48 18.08 -13.97 3.39
N ILE A 49 16.95 -13.37 2.99
CA ILE A 49 16.37 -12.24 3.71
C ILE A 49 15.52 -12.74 4.89
N PRO A 50 15.78 -12.26 6.12
CA PRO A 50 15.00 -12.63 7.29
C PRO A 50 13.52 -12.23 7.24
N ASP A 51 12.66 -13.09 7.77
CA ASP A 51 11.20 -12.88 7.84
C ASP A 51 10.78 -11.61 8.60
N ASP A 52 11.53 -11.23 9.64
CA ASP A 52 11.26 -10.01 10.42
C ASP A 52 11.41 -8.75 9.55
N TYR A 53 12.41 -8.73 8.65
CA TYR A 53 12.58 -7.67 7.66
C TYR A 53 11.44 -7.65 6.64
N ILE A 54 11.06 -8.82 6.11
CA ILE A 54 9.95 -8.94 5.15
C ILE A 54 8.65 -8.42 5.77
N LYS A 55 8.35 -8.81 7.02
CA LYS A 55 7.16 -8.34 7.75
C LYS A 55 7.18 -6.84 8.02
N ALA A 56 8.35 -6.26 8.27
CA ALA A 56 8.47 -4.80 8.41
C ALA A 56 8.10 -4.08 7.11
N GLN A 57 8.60 -4.58 5.97
CA GLN A 57 8.25 -4.03 4.65
C GLN A 57 6.76 -4.19 4.30
N GLU A 58 6.15 -5.34 4.63
CA GLU A 58 4.71 -5.54 4.46
C GLU A 58 3.88 -4.57 5.31
N LYS A 59 4.32 -4.32 6.56
CA LYS A 59 3.68 -3.34 7.44
C LYS A 59 3.78 -1.93 6.89
N ASP A 60 4.93 -1.56 6.34
CA ASP A 60 5.13 -0.26 5.69
C ASP A 60 4.22 -0.11 4.47
N TYR A 61 4.10 -1.15 3.64
CA TYR A 61 3.20 -1.16 2.49
C TYR A 61 1.73 -1.03 2.91
N ALA A 62 1.31 -1.77 3.93
CA ALA A 62 -0.03 -1.67 4.49
C ALA A 62 -0.32 -0.27 5.05
N THR A 63 0.68 0.35 5.70
CA THR A 63 0.59 1.72 6.23
C THR A 63 0.44 2.74 5.11
N LEU A 64 1.23 2.61 4.03
CA LEU A 64 1.10 3.45 2.85
C LEU A 64 -0.30 3.33 2.25
N LYS A 65 -0.76 2.10 1.98
CA LYS A 65 -2.07 1.83 1.36
C LYS A 65 -3.24 2.37 2.19
N ALA A 66 -3.19 2.22 3.52
CA ALA A 66 -4.24 2.70 4.42
C ALA A 66 -4.29 4.24 4.52
N ASN A 67 -3.17 4.92 4.33
CA ASN A 67 -3.06 6.37 4.47
C ASN A 67 -3.03 7.13 3.14
N ALA A 68 -2.74 6.47 2.01
CA ALA A 68 -2.69 7.11 0.69
C ALA A 68 -3.96 7.92 0.34
N PRO A 69 -5.20 7.47 0.65
CA PRO A 69 -6.39 8.29 0.42
C PRO A 69 -6.45 9.56 1.28
N LYS A 70 -5.80 9.56 2.45
CA LYS A 70 -5.76 10.69 3.39
C LYS A 70 -4.64 11.69 3.05
N VAL A 71 -3.65 11.27 2.29
CA VAL A 71 -2.56 12.12 1.79
C VAL A 71 -3.10 13.18 0.84
N ASP A 72 -4.13 12.83 0.07
CA ASP A 72 -4.86 13.72 -0.83
C ASP A 72 -5.60 14.82 -0.05
N ALA A 73 -6.34 14.44 0.98
CA ALA A 73 -7.06 15.36 1.86
C ALA A 73 -6.17 16.31 2.68
N THR A 74 -4.86 16.03 2.79
CA THR A 74 -3.90 16.83 3.58
C THR A 74 -2.75 17.42 2.76
N GLN A 75 -2.74 17.25 1.43
CA GLN A 75 -1.65 17.70 0.54
C GLN A 75 -0.24 17.35 1.06
N ARG A 76 -0.03 16.09 1.49
CA ARG A 76 1.29 15.62 1.98
C ARG A 76 1.98 14.67 0.99
N PRO A 77 2.32 15.11 -0.24
CA PRO A 77 2.97 14.24 -1.24
C PRO A 77 4.33 13.70 -0.77
N GLY A 78 4.92 14.31 0.27
CA GLY A 78 6.12 13.80 0.93
C GLY A 78 5.94 12.41 1.55
N PHE A 79 4.73 12.04 2.00
CA PHE A 79 4.48 10.73 2.63
C PHE A 79 4.67 9.59 1.63
N CYS A 80 3.96 9.62 0.50
CA CYS A 80 4.09 8.58 -0.52
C CYS A 80 5.50 8.55 -1.14
N ARG A 81 6.10 9.72 -1.40
CA ARG A 81 7.49 9.80 -1.90
C ARG A 81 8.52 9.20 -0.94
N PHE A 82 8.31 9.31 0.37
CA PHE A 82 9.20 8.70 1.36
C PHE A 82 9.24 7.18 1.20
N TYR A 83 8.08 6.53 1.18
CA TYR A 83 7.98 5.08 0.99
C TYR A 83 8.51 4.64 -0.38
N GLY A 84 8.17 5.36 -1.45
CA GLY A 84 8.65 5.06 -2.80
C GLY A 84 10.19 5.10 -2.91
N ARG A 85 10.83 6.14 -2.34
CA ARG A 85 12.31 6.23 -2.32
C ARG A 85 12.95 5.16 -1.44
N GLY A 86 12.33 4.83 -0.31
CA GLY A 86 12.79 3.74 0.55
C GLY A 86 12.81 2.41 -0.21
N ALA A 87 11.72 2.10 -0.90
CA ALA A 87 11.62 0.89 -1.70
C ALA A 87 12.66 0.83 -2.83
N GLU A 88 12.86 1.95 -3.53
CA GLU A 88 13.84 2.07 -4.60
C GLU A 88 15.29 1.87 -4.10
N ARG A 89 15.63 2.45 -2.93
CA ARG A 89 16.96 2.25 -2.31
C ARG A 89 17.21 0.78 -2.02
N VAL A 90 16.25 0.08 -1.41
CA VAL A 90 16.40 -1.35 -1.07
C VAL A 90 16.50 -2.20 -2.33
N GLN A 91 15.70 -1.89 -3.36
CA GLN A 91 15.79 -2.57 -4.65
C GLN A 91 17.18 -2.38 -5.29
N GLN A 92 17.76 -1.18 -5.26
CA GLN A 92 19.11 -0.93 -5.78
C GLN A 92 20.19 -1.70 -5.02
N ILE A 93 20.03 -1.90 -3.71
CA ILE A 93 20.94 -2.74 -2.92
C ILE A 93 20.87 -4.19 -3.42
N LEU A 94 19.65 -4.73 -3.55
CA LEU A 94 19.41 -6.08 -4.05
C LEU A 94 19.96 -6.30 -5.46
N ASP A 95 19.76 -5.34 -6.36
CA ASP A 95 20.20 -5.43 -7.76
C ASP A 95 21.73 -5.38 -7.89
N ARG A 96 22.43 -4.73 -6.94
CA ARG A 96 23.88 -4.55 -6.98
C ARG A 96 24.64 -5.67 -6.27
N ASP A 97 24.33 -5.92 -5.00
CA ASP A 97 24.93 -6.97 -4.18
C ASP A 97 23.95 -7.32 -3.06
N SER A 98 23.40 -8.54 -3.10
CA SER A 98 22.47 -9.03 -2.08
C SER A 98 23.07 -9.02 -0.67
N ARG A 99 24.41 -9.08 -0.51
CA ARG A 99 25.07 -8.95 0.80
C ARG A 99 24.95 -7.55 1.39
N GLY A 100 24.69 -6.53 0.57
CA GLY A 100 24.37 -5.19 1.06
C GLY A 100 23.09 -5.18 1.91
N MET A 101 22.20 -6.16 1.73
CA MET A 101 21.03 -6.32 2.60
C MET A 101 21.41 -6.72 4.02
N ASP A 102 22.48 -7.49 4.22
CA ASP A 102 22.93 -7.89 5.57
C ASP A 102 23.26 -6.67 6.43
N GLN A 103 23.89 -5.67 5.82
CA GLN A 103 24.18 -4.39 6.47
C GLN A 103 22.88 -3.61 6.76
N GLU A 104 22.00 -3.46 5.78
CA GLU A 104 20.72 -2.74 5.96
C GLU A 104 19.88 -3.38 7.08
N ILE A 105 19.78 -4.72 7.10
CA ILE A 105 19.07 -5.47 8.13
C ILE A 105 19.71 -5.24 9.50
N ARG A 106 21.04 -5.28 9.59
CA ARG A 106 21.76 -5.02 10.86
C ARG A 106 21.48 -3.62 11.37
N GLU A 107 21.60 -2.60 10.52
CA GLU A 107 21.30 -1.21 10.91
C GLU A 107 19.85 -1.04 11.38
N MET A 108 18.90 -1.72 10.75
CA MET A 108 17.50 -1.69 11.14
C MET A 108 17.24 -2.41 12.47
N LYS A 109 17.99 -3.49 12.77
CA LYS A 109 17.98 -4.14 14.09
C LYS A 109 18.56 -3.23 15.16
N ASP A 110 19.71 -2.61 14.92
CA ASP A 110 20.40 -1.75 15.88
C ASP A 110 19.57 -0.51 16.23
N LYS A 111 18.81 0.02 15.27
CA LYS A 111 17.87 1.12 15.48
C LYS A 111 16.54 0.68 16.12
N GLY A 112 16.34 -0.62 16.38
CA GLY A 112 15.14 -1.17 17.01
C GLY A 112 13.91 -1.25 16.09
N PHE A 113 14.08 -1.09 14.77
CA PHE A 113 12.97 -1.17 13.81
C PHE A 113 12.56 -2.62 13.50
N LEU A 114 13.45 -3.58 13.75
CA LEU A 114 13.18 -5.01 13.59
C LEU A 114 13.11 -5.67 14.96
N LYS A 115 12.04 -6.41 15.22
CA LYS A 115 11.93 -7.23 16.44
C LYS A 115 12.83 -8.44 16.29
N GLY A 116 13.98 -8.46 16.96
CA GLY A 116 14.73 -9.69 17.17
C GLY A 116 13.95 -10.67 18.08
N PRO A 117 14.20 -11.99 18.00
CA PRO A 117 13.82 -12.86 19.10
C PRO A 117 14.61 -12.40 20.34
N MET A 118 13.90 -12.06 21.42
CA MET A 118 14.52 -11.96 22.74
C MET A 118 14.98 -13.34 23.20
#